data_AF-A0A0B8NTH4-F1
#
_entry.id   AF-A0A0B8NTH4-F1
#
_cell.length_a   1.000
_cell.length_b   1.000
_cell.length_c   1.000
_cell.angle_alpha   90.00
_cell.angle_beta   90.00
_cell.angle_gamma   90.00
#
_symmetry.space_group_name_H-M   'P 1'
#
loop_
_entity.id
_entity.type
_entity.pdbx_description
1 polymer ?
#
loop_
_entity_poly.entity_id
_entity_poly.type
_entity_poly.pdbx_seq_one_letter_code
_entity_poly.pdbx_strand_id
1 'polypeptide(L)'
;MTLTWPIFIEALLRNALNTSDVFMLSGYSDLAVSAVGVIAPISFFIIIVSMMVSTGTGILIAQYNGAGREQDSSEVGIASVVLGVAVALLLGGSFFLFAENIVGLFGLELKFKPTPINI
;
A
#
# COMPACT_ATOMS: atom_id res chain seq x y z
N MET A 1 16.58 24.92 -9.01
CA MET A 1 15.55 24.93 -7.95
C MET A 1 14.11 24.91 -8.47
N THR A 2 13.89 24.97 -9.79
CA THR A 2 12.54 24.98 -10.40
C THR A 2 11.81 23.63 -10.35
N LEU A 3 12.53 22.52 -10.16
CA LEU A 3 11.94 21.17 -10.05
C LEU A 3 11.45 20.83 -8.63
N THR A 4 11.95 21.52 -7.61
CA THR A 4 11.66 21.20 -6.21
C THR A 4 10.22 21.58 -5.82
N TRP A 5 9.72 22.69 -6.36
CA TRP A 5 8.35 23.16 -6.13
C TRP A 5 7.28 22.14 -6.57
N PRO A 6 7.31 21.59 -7.81
CA PRO A 6 6.32 20.59 -8.22
C PRO A 6 6.39 19.30 -7.39
N ILE A 7 7.59 18.81 -7.04
CA ILE A 7 7.75 17.61 -6.19
C ILE A 7 7.14 17.82 -4.80
N PHE A 8 7.32 19.00 -4.21
CA PHE A 8 6.76 19.35 -2.91
C PHE A 8 5.22 19.35 -2.92
N ILE A 9 4.61 19.97 -3.94
CA ILE A 9 3.16 19.99 -4.11
C ILE A 9 2.62 18.58 -4.33
N GLU A 10 3.28 17.75 -5.13
CA GLU A 10 2.89 16.37 -5.37
C GLU A 10 2.89 15.53 -4.08
N ALA A 11 3.90 15.70 -3.21
CA ALA A 11 3.98 15.03 -1.93
C ALA A 11 2.86 15.46 -0.96
N LEU A 12 2.55 16.77 -0.89
CA LEU A 12 1.45 17.29 -0.08
C LEU A 12 0.10 16.74 -0.54
N LEU A 13 -0.13 16.72 -1.86
CA LEU A 13 -1.36 16.20 -2.44
C LEU A 13 -1.52 14.70 -2.16
N ARG A 14 -0.46 13.89 -2.31
CA ARG A 14 -0.52 12.46 -1.96
C ARG A 14 -0.83 12.22 -0.49
N ASN A 15 -0.27 13.03 0.41
CA ASN A 15 -0.54 12.90 1.83
C ASN A 15 -2.00 13.27 2.17
N ALA A 16 -2.51 14.33 1.54
CA ALA A 16 -3.90 14.76 1.69
C ALA A 16 -4.89 13.72 1.14
N LEU A 17 -4.60 13.08 0.00
CA LEU A 17 -5.44 12.03 -0.58
C LEU A 17 -5.52 10.79 0.32
N ASN A 18 -4.36 10.30 0.81
CA ASN A 18 -4.34 9.18 1.74
C ASN A 18 -5.15 9.46 3.02
N THR A 19 -5.06 10.70 3.52
CA THR A 19 -5.84 11.16 4.67
C THR A 19 -7.33 11.24 4.33
N SER A 20 -7.68 11.77 3.15
CA SER A 20 -9.07 11.88 2.69
C SER A 20 -9.75 10.52 2.52
N ASP A 21 -9.04 9.51 2.00
CA ASP A 21 -9.60 8.15 1.86
C ASP A 21 -9.95 7.55 3.23
N VAL A 22 -9.11 7.78 4.24
CA VAL A 22 -9.33 7.36 5.63
C VAL A 22 -10.52 8.12 6.24
N PHE A 23 -10.58 9.44 6.06
CA PHE A 23 -11.69 10.26 6.57
C PHE A 23 -13.02 9.91 5.90
N MET A 24 -13.03 9.68 4.59
CA MET A 24 -14.23 9.30 3.84
C MET A 24 -14.79 7.95 4.28
N LEU A 25 -13.93 6.98 4.58
CA LEU A 25 -14.35 5.68 5.12
C LEU A 25 -14.72 5.73 6.61
N SER A 26 -14.22 6.70 7.38
CA SER A 26 -14.56 6.87 8.81
C SER A 26 -15.99 7.33 9.09
N GLY A 27 -16.66 7.93 8.10
CA GLY A 27 -18.00 8.53 8.27
C GLY A 27 -19.19 7.59 8.09
N TYR A 28 -18.99 6.35 7.60
CA TYR A 28 -20.11 5.49 7.15
C TYR A 28 -20.53 4.38 8.13
N SER A 29 -19.74 4.05 9.17
CA SER A 29 -20.13 3.15 10.27
C SER A 29 -18.99 3.05 11.30
N ASP A 30 -19.28 2.93 12.60
CA ASP A 30 -18.26 2.56 13.62
C ASP A 30 -17.52 1.25 13.25
N LEU A 31 -18.18 0.37 12.48
CA LEU A 31 -17.59 -0.84 11.90
C LEU A 31 -16.51 -0.54 10.84
N ALA A 32 -16.71 0.52 10.06
CA ALA A 32 -15.76 0.96 9.03
C ALA A 32 -14.51 1.59 9.67
N VAL A 33 -14.66 2.30 10.79
CA VAL A 33 -13.52 2.85 11.55
C VAL A 33 -12.65 1.72 12.13
N SER A 34 -13.26 0.68 12.72
CA SER A 34 -12.51 -0.50 13.18
C SER A 34 -11.79 -1.23 12.04
N ALA A 35 -12.44 -1.37 10.87
CA ALA A 35 -11.81 -1.97 9.69
C ALA A 35 -10.63 -1.13 9.15
N VAL A 36 -10.78 0.21 9.10
CA VAL A 36 -9.73 1.13 8.66
C VAL A 36 -8.51 1.09 9.58
N GLY A 37 -8.70 0.90 10.90
CA GLY A 37 -7.62 0.72 11.86
C GLY A 37 -6.77 -0.55 11.62
N VAL A 38 -7.38 -1.62 11.10
CA VAL A 38 -6.70 -2.87 10.74
C VAL A 38 -6.07 -2.78 9.34
N ILE A 39 -6.70 -2.07 8.41
CA ILE A 39 -6.22 -1.87 7.05
C ILE A 39 -5.00 -0.95 7.01
N ALA A 40 -4.95 0.09 7.85
CA ALA A 40 -3.88 1.09 7.79
C ALA A 40 -2.44 0.49 7.95
N PRO A 41 -2.15 -0.38 8.92
CA PRO A 41 -0.85 -1.05 9.02
C PRO A 41 -0.54 -1.96 7.82
N ILE A 42 -1.56 -2.63 7.28
CA ILE A 42 -1.42 -3.52 6.10
C ILE A 42 -1.06 -2.70 4.86
N SER A 43 -1.77 -1.60 4.63
CA SER A 43 -1.49 -0.67 3.54
C SER A 43 -0.09 -0.05 3.69
N PHE A 44 0.29 0.35 4.90
CA PHE A 44 1.63 0.89 5.16
C PHE A 44 2.73 -0.13 4.85
N PHE A 45 2.53 -1.40 5.23
CA PHE A 45 3.45 -2.48 4.90
C PHE A 45 3.59 -2.68 3.38
N ILE A 46 2.47 -2.72 2.64
CA ILE A 46 2.48 -2.86 1.17
C ILE A 46 3.22 -1.67 0.52
N ILE A 47 3.02 -0.46 1.03
CA ILE A 47 3.73 0.74 0.57
C ILE A 47 5.24 0.60 0.80
N ILE A 48 5.68 0.16 1.99
CA ILE A 48 7.11 -0.05 2.29
C ILE A 48 7.72 -1.06 1.32
N VAL A 49 7.08 -2.21 1.09
CA VAL A 49 7.62 -3.22 0.19
C VAL A 49 7.72 -2.69 -1.24
N SER A 50 6.69 -1.97 -1.70
CA SER A 50 6.69 -1.30 -3.02
C SER A 50 7.81 -0.26 -3.13
N MET A 51 8.07 0.47 -2.05
CA MET A 51 9.15 1.46 -1.97
C MET A 51 10.52 0.80 -1.99
N MET A 52 10.69 -0.38 -1.37
CA MET A 52 11.93 -1.16 -1.44
C MET A 52 12.26 -1.57 -2.87
N VAL A 53 11.27 -2.11 -3.61
CA VAL A 53 11.44 -2.47 -5.03
C VAL A 53 11.80 -1.24 -5.86
N SER A 54 11.07 -0.13 -5.67
CA SER A 54 11.29 1.11 -6.42
C SER A 54 12.67 1.72 -6.15
N THR A 55 13.08 1.76 -4.87
CA THR A 55 14.38 2.31 -4.46
C THR A 55 15.52 1.42 -4.96
N GLY A 56 15.40 0.10 -4.81
CA GLY A 56 16.39 -0.86 -5.30
C GLY A 56 16.59 -0.77 -6.81
N THR A 57 15.50 -0.62 -7.56
CA THR A 57 15.52 -0.37 -9.00
C THR A 57 16.24 0.92 -9.36
N GLY A 58 15.92 2.02 -8.65
CA GLY A 58 16.56 3.31 -8.87
C GLY A 58 18.07 3.26 -8.65
N ILE A 59 18.53 2.51 -7.64
CA ILE A 59 19.96 2.28 -7.38
C ILE A 59 20.61 1.54 -8.56
N LEU A 60 19.99 0.45 -9.03
CA LEU A 60 20.53 -0.34 -10.15
C LEU A 60 20.59 0.51 -11.44
N ILE A 61 19.52 1.23 -11.77
CA ILE A 61 19.46 2.15 -12.92
C ILE A 61 20.59 3.19 -12.83
N ALA A 62 20.80 3.79 -11.66
CA ALA A 62 21.88 4.75 -11.46
C ALA A 62 23.27 4.13 -11.66
N GLN A 63 23.48 2.89 -11.20
CA GLN A 63 24.73 2.16 -11.41
C GLN A 63 24.97 1.82 -12.89
N TYR A 64 23.95 1.32 -13.61
CA TYR A 64 24.07 0.99 -15.03
C TYR A 64 24.31 2.24 -15.88
N ASN A 65 23.60 3.34 -15.60
CA ASN A 65 23.85 4.62 -16.27
C ASN A 65 25.26 5.14 -15.98
N GLY A 66 25.73 5.06 -14.73
CA GLY A 66 27.09 5.46 -14.36
C GLY A 66 28.20 4.62 -15.01
N ALA A 67 27.90 3.37 -15.38
CA ALA A 67 28.81 2.46 -16.08
C ALA A 67 28.74 2.60 -17.62
N GLY A 68 27.96 3.54 -18.16
CA GLY A 68 27.74 3.69 -19.62
C GLY A 68 26.92 2.56 -20.25
N ARG A 69 26.20 1.78 -19.43
CA ARG A 69 25.41 0.60 -19.82
C ARG A 69 23.92 0.94 -19.92
N GLU A 70 23.57 1.86 -20.82
CA GLU A 70 22.18 2.36 -20.95
C GLU A 70 21.18 1.27 -21.36
N GLN A 71 21.60 0.27 -22.14
CA GLN A 71 20.74 -0.83 -22.53
C GLN A 71 20.33 -1.70 -21.34
N ASP A 72 21.28 -2.04 -20.46
CA ASP A 72 21.02 -2.79 -19.24
C ASP A 72 20.15 -2.01 -18.25
N SER A 73 20.31 -0.68 -18.22
CA SER A 73 19.47 0.23 -17.42
C SER A 73 17.99 0.16 -17.82
N SER A 74 17.72 0.13 -19.14
CA SER A 74 16.36 -0.03 -19.66
C SER A 74 15.80 -1.42 -19.36
N GLU A 75 16.60 -2.47 -19.50
CA GLU A 75 16.19 -3.85 -19.21
C GLU A 75 15.84 -4.03 -17.74
N VAL A 76 16.65 -3.48 -16.83
CA VAL A 76 16.38 -3.48 -15.39
C VAL A 76 15.11 -2.70 -15.06
N GLY A 77 14.86 -1.58 -15.72
CA GLY A 77 13.60 -0.83 -15.56
C GLY A 77 12.38 -1.69 -15.87
N ILE A 78 12.41 -2.45 -16.96
CA ILE A 78 11.31 -3.36 -17.35
C ILE A 78 11.21 -4.53 -16.35
N ALA A 79 12.34 -5.16 -16.01
CA ALA A 79 12.39 -6.26 -15.06
C ALA A 79 11.81 -5.86 -13.69
N SER A 80 12.06 -4.63 -13.25
CA SER A 80 11.55 -4.09 -12.00
C SER A 80 10.06 -3.85 -11.98
N VAL A 81 9.45 -3.47 -13.11
CA VAL A 81 7.99 -3.38 -13.22
C VAL A 81 7.38 -4.78 -13.06
N VAL A 82 7.93 -5.78 -13.76
CA VAL A 82 7.49 -7.18 -13.64
C VAL A 82 7.65 -7.69 -12.21
N LEU A 83 8.79 -7.41 -11.58
CA LEU A 83 9.06 -7.75 -10.19
C LEU A 83 8.06 -7.08 -9.23
N GLY A 84 7.78 -5.79 -9.43
CA GLY A 84 6.80 -5.05 -8.64
C GLY A 84 5.40 -5.65 -8.73
N VAL A 85 4.95 -6.00 -9.94
CA VAL A 85 3.66 -6.69 -10.14
C VAL A 85 3.66 -8.07 -9.49
N ALA A 86 4.73 -8.85 -9.67
CA ALA A 86 4.85 -10.17 -9.06
C ALA A 86 4.78 -10.09 -7.52
N VAL A 87 5.50 -9.15 -6.91
CA VAL A 87 5.48 -8.92 -5.46
C VAL A 87 4.09 -8.46 -5.00
N ALA A 88 3.44 -7.55 -5.73
CA ALA A 88 2.09 -7.10 -5.40
C ALA A 88 1.07 -8.24 -5.45
N LEU A 89 1.14 -9.11 -6.46
CA LEU A 89 0.27 -10.28 -6.58
C LEU A 89 0.54 -11.31 -5.48
N LEU A 90 1.81 -11.56 -5.15
CA LEU A 90 2.18 -12.48 -4.07
C LEU A 90 1.69 -11.99 -2.72
N LEU A 91 1.90 -10.70 -2.42
CA LEU A 91 1.41 -10.10 -1.18
C LEU A 91 -0.11 -10.07 -1.15
N GLY A 92 -0.77 -9.55 -2.19
CA GLY A 92 -2.23 -9.48 -2.26
C GLY A 92 -2.88 -10.87 -2.16
N GLY A 93 -2.33 -11.87 -2.85
CA GLY A 93 -2.79 -13.25 -2.76
C GLY A 93 -2.59 -13.85 -1.36
N SER A 94 -1.44 -13.60 -0.72
CA SER A 94 -1.19 -14.02 0.65
C SER A 94 -2.19 -13.38 1.62
N PHE A 95 -2.39 -12.06 1.54
CA PHE A 95 -3.36 -11.36 2.37
C PHE A 95 -4.79 -11.87 2.14
N PHE A 96 -5.17 -12.22 0.91
CA PHE A 96 -6.48 -12.80 0.62
C PHE A 96 -6.69 -14.16 1.30
N LEU A 97 -5.69 -15.05 1.26
CA LEU A 97 -5.76 -16.36 1.91
C LEU A 97 -5.79 -16.26 3.45
N PHE A 98 -5.10 -15.27 4.01
CA PHE A 98 -5.04 -15.05 5.46
C PHE A 98 -6.05 -14.01 5.96
N ALA A 99 -6.90 -13.44 5.10
CA ALA A 99 -7.83 -12.36 5.45
C ALA A 99 -8.75 -12.77 6.60
N GLU A 100 -9.36 -13.96 6.53
CA GLU A 100 -10.25 -14.47 7.57
C GLU A 100 -9.53 -14.69 8.91
N ASN A 101 -8.29 -15.21 8.87
CA ASN A 101 -7.47 -15.42 10.06
C ASN A 101 -7.00 -14.10 10.69
N ILE A 102 -6.62 -13.12 9.87
CA ILE A 102 -6.22 -11.78 10.31
C ILE A 102 -7.43 -11.06 10.92
N VAL A 103 -8.58 -11.07 10.26
CA VAL A 103 -9.81 -10.44 10.77
C VAL A 103 -10.28 -11.08 12.08
N GLY A 104 -10.14 -12.41 12.22
CA GLY A 104 -10.38 -13.12 13.49
C GLY A 104 -9.41 -12.68 14.60
N LEU A 105 -8.13 -12.53 14.29
CA LEU A 105 -7.10 -12.12 15.25
C LEU A 105 -7.22 -10.65 15.71
N PHE A 106 -7.76 -9.77 14.85
CA PHE A 106 -7.97 -8.34 15.13
C PHE A 106 -9.32 -8.04 15.82
N GLY A 107 -10.15 -9.06 16.12
CA GLY A 107 -11.26 -8.95 17.06
C GLY A 107 -12.60 -8.50 16.47
N LEU A 108 -13.09 -9.17 15.42
CA LEU A 108 -14.51 -9.10 15.02
C LEU A 108 -15.34 -10.31 15.48
N GLU A 109 -14.93 -10.95 16.57
CA GLU A 109 -15.89 -11.70 17.36
C GLU A 109 -16.78 -10.69 18.11
N LEU A 110 -18.08 -10.73 17.83
CA LEU A 110 -19.18 -10.19 18.66
C LEU A 110 -19.65 -8.73 18.45
N LYS A 111 -20.24 -8.46 17.28
CA LYS A 111 -21.56 -7.79 17.28
C LYS A 111 -22.55 -8.33 16.25
N PHE A 112 -22.45 -9.61 15.90
CA PHE A 112 -23.55 -10.38 15.31
C PHE A 112 -24.31 -11.14 16.41
N LYS A 113 -24.78 -10.43 17.44
CA LYS A 113 -25.85 -10.96 18.30
C LYS A 113 -27.14 -10.28 17.84
N PRO A 114 -28.06 -10.95 17.13
CA PRO A 114 -29.39 -10.38 16.94
C PRO A 114 -29.96 -10.17 18.33
N THR A 115 -30.23 -8.91 18.68
CA THR A 115 -30.97 -8.55 19.88
C THR A 115 -32.26 -9.38 19.86
N PRO A 116 -32.54 -10.21 20.87
CA PRO A 116 -33.87 -10.78 20.96
C PRO A 116 -34.81 -9.59 21.18
N ILE A 117 -35.68 -9.34 20.21
CA ILE A 117 -36.86 -8.50 20.37
C ILE A 117 -37.64 -9.16 21.50
N ASN A 118 -37.55 -8.56 22.69
CA ASN A 118 -38.43 -8.90 23.79
C ASN A 118 -39.71 -8.09 23.59
N ILE A 119 -40.81 -8.82 23.49
CA ILE A 119 -42.19 -8.35 23.41
C ILE A 119 -42.52 -7.53 24.66
#